data_AF-A0A084T2M4-F1
#
_entry.id   AF-A0A084T2M4-F1
#
_cell.length_a   1.000
_cell.length_b   1.000
_cell.length_c   1.000
_cell.angle_alpha   90.00
_cell.angle_beta   90.00
_cell.angle_gamma   90.00
#
_symmetry.space_group_name_H-M   'P 1'
#
loop_
_entity.id
_entity.type
_entity.pdbx_description
1 polymer ?
#
loop_
_entity_poly.entity_id
_entity_poly.type
_entity_poly.pdbx_seq_one_letter_code
_entity_poly.pdbx_strand_id
1 'polypeptide(L)'
;MEKWIKERSHSYLRHGGKQTRRAQIRLLVNACNDIAANEPGVSTPPQIGRAHIHRYYARKSDLTQKTLATHFYAFRVLWQVLLKRPGDPPRPPEL
;
A
#
# COMPACT_ATOMS: atom_id res chain seq x y z
N MET A 1 -7.74 6.56 6.91
CA MET A 1 -7.26 5.66 5.82
C MET A 1 -8.16 4.47 5.53
N GLU A 2 -8.51 3.66 6.53
CA GLU A 2 -9.16 2.35 6.34
C GLU A 2 -10.48 2.38 5.57
N LYS A 3 -11.41 3.27 5.95
CA LYS A 3 -12.73 3.37 5.33
C LYS A 3 -12.65 3.57 3.81
N TRP A 4 -11.84 4.52 3.36
CA TRP A 4 -11.63 4.83 1.94
C TRP A 4 -11.09 3.62 1.15
N ILE A 5 -10.12 2.90 1.73
CA ILE A 5 -9.50 1.72 1.10
C ILE A 5 -10.51 0.58 1.01
N LYS A 6 -11.29 0.32 2.07
CA LYS A 6 -12.32 -0.73 2.07
C LYS A 6 -13.40 -0.46 1.02
N GLU A 7 -13.92 0.77 0.97
CA GLU A 7 -14.97 1.16 0.01
C GLU A 7 -14.53 0.97 -1.45
N ARG A 8 -13.27 1.28 -1.77
CA ARG A 8 -12.75 1.16 -3.15
C ARG A 8 -12.17 -0.22 -3.48
N SER A 9 -11.86 -1.03 -2.47
CA SER A 9 -11.34 -2.38 -2.67
C SER A 9 -12.43 -3.43 -2.91
N HIS A 10 -13.72 -3.07 -2.82
CA HIS A 10 -14.82 -4.00 -3.12
C HIS A 10 -14.69 -4.67 -4.49
N SER A 11 -14.34 -3.92 -5.54
CA SER A 11 -14.11 -4.47 -6.88
C SER A 11 -12.91 -5.42 -6.92
N TYR A 12 -11.83 -5.11 -6.20
CA TYR A 12 -10.64 -5.95 -6.11
C TYR A 12 -10.90 -7.26 -5.36
N LEU A 13 -11.69 -7.20 -4.29
CA LEU A 13 -12.05 -8.36 -3.47
C LEU A 13 -12.98 -9.35 -4.21
N ARG A 14 -13.64 -8.92 -5.28
CA ARG A 14 -14.47 -9.79 -6.14
C ARG A 14 -13.65 -10.68 -7.08
N HIS A 15 -12.37 -10.35 -7.31
CA HIS A 15 -11.52 -11.03 -8.28
C HIS A 15 -10.39 -11.81 -7.56
N GLY A 16 -10.64 -13.12 -7.34
CA GLY A 16 -9.66 -14.08 -6.80
C GLY A 16 -9.88 -14.53 -5.36
N GLY A 17 -8.86 -15.16 -4.77
CA GLY A 17 -8.92 -15.76 -3.43
C GLY A 17 -9.23 -14.76 -2.31
N LYS A 18 -10.43 -14.84 -1.75
CA LYS A 18 -10.99 -13.88 -0.78
C LYS A 18 -10.12 -13.67 0.46
N GLN A 19 -9.45 -14.70 0.96
CA GLN A 19 -8.63 -14.63 2.18
C GLN A 19 -7.32 -13.88 1.95
N THR A 20 -6.56 -14.25 0.92
CA THR A 20 -5.28 -13.60 0.57
C THR A 20 -5.48 -12.13 0.25
N ARG A 21 -6.56 -11.79 -0.49
CA ARG A 21 -6.88 -10.40 -0.83
C ARG A 21 -7.25 -9.57 0.39
N ARG A 22 -8.03 -10.14 1.33
CA ARG A 22 -8.35 -9.46 2.61
C ARG A 22 -7.10 -9.21 3.44
N ALA A 23 -6.18 -10.17 3.52
CA ALA A 23 -4.91 -9.99 4.21
C ALA A 23 -4.08 -8.87 3.57
N GLN A 24 -4.04 -8.83 2.24
CA GLN A 24 -3.34 -7.78 1.50
C GLN A 24 -3.95 -6.38 1.70
N ILE A 25 -5.28 -6.26 1.74
CA ILE A 25 -5.95 -5.00 2.05
C ILE A 25 -5.68 -4.55 3.49
N ARG A 26 -5.67 -5.48 4.46
CA ARG A 26 -5.28 -5.16 5.85
C ARG A 26 -3.85 -4.66 5.92
N LEU A 27 -2.93 -5.33 5.23
CA LEU A 27 -1.53 -4.91 5.12
C LEU A 27 -1.42 -3.50 4.51
N LEU A 28 -2.17 -3.24 3.43
CA LEU A 28 -2.22 -1.93 2.80
C LEU A 28 -2.72 -0.84 3.76
N VAL A 29 -3.79 -1.11 4.51
CA VAL A 29 -4.33 -0.17 5.50
C VAL A 29 -3.28 0.14 6.57
N ASN A 30 -2.60 -0.87 7.09
CA ASN A 30 -1.55 -0.70 8.09
C ASN A 30 -0.38 0.12 7.56
N ALA A 31 0.07 -0.15 6.32
CA ALA A 31 1.14 0.60 5.68
C ALA A 31 0.74 2.07 5.43
N CYS A 32 -0.49 2.33 4.97
CA CYS A 32 -1.01 3.68 4.80
C CYS A 32 -1.14 4.43 6.13
N ASN A 33 -1.55 3.76 7.21
CA ASN A 33 -1.61 4.34 8.54
C ASN A 33 -0.22 4.68 9.07
N ASP A 34 0.77 3.81 8.87
CA ASP A 34 2.18 4.10 9.22
C ASP A 34 2.70 5.32 8.46
N ILE A 35 2.41 5.43 7.16
CA ILE A 35 2.75 6.64 6.38
C ILE A 35 2.07 7.88 6.96
N ALA A 36 0.76 7.83 7.22
CA ALA A 36 0.02 8.96 7.77
C ALA A 36 0.53 9.41 9.16
N ALA A 37 1.01 8.46 9.98
CA ALA A 37 1.56 8.76 11.29
C ALA A 37 2.95 9.42 11.24
N ASN A 38 3.72 9.18 10.18
CA ASN A 38 5.10 9.69 10.04
C ASN A 38 5.21 10.89 9.09
N GLU A 39 4.21 11.17 8.26
CA GLU A 39 4.24 12.24 7.26
C GLU A 39 3.13 13.28 7.56
N PRO A 40 3.47 14.45 8.15
CA PRO A 40 2.49 15.48 8.41
C PRO A 40 1.87 15.98 7.09
N GLY A 41 0.55 15.96 7.02
CA GLY A 41 -0.22 16.34 5.81
C GLY A 41 -0.78 15.17 4.99
N VAL A 42 -0.42 13.92 5.30
CA VAL A 42 -1.03 12.73 4.69
C VAL A 42 -2.14 12.19 5.57
N SER A 43 -3.40 12.49 5.23
CA SER A 43 -4.58 12.00 5.96
C SER A 43 -5.42 11.01 5.14
N THR A 44 -5.25 11.01 3.82
CA THR A 44 -6.03 10.20 2.87
C THR A 44 -5.14 9.39 1.93
N PRO A 45 -5.59 8.21 1.46
CA PRO A 45 -4.78 7.35 0.58
C PRO A 45 -4.34 8.01 -0.75
N PRO A 46 -5.15 8.88 -1.41
CA PRO A 46 -4.70 9.60 -2.60
C PRO A 46 -3.52 10.53 -2.39
N GLN A 47 -3.30 11.06 -1.18
CA GLN A 47 -2.16 11.93 -0.88
C GLN A 47 -0.84 11.17 -0.80
N ILE A 48 -0.88 9.84 -0.72
CA ILE A 48 0.33 9.01 -0.74
C ILE A 48 0.96 9.09 -2.14
N GLY A 49 2.12 9.73 -2.24
CA GLY A 49 2.92 9.82 -3.44
C GLY A 49 4.10 8.85 -3.44
N ARG A 50 4.92 8.90 -4.50
CA ARG A 50 6.12 8.06 -4.63
C ARG A 50 7.13 8.32 -3.50
N ALA A 51 7.32 9.58 -3.12
CA ALA A 51 8.23 9.96 -2.04
C ALA A 51 7.84 9.34 -0.68
N HIS A 52 6.55 9.34 -0.34
CA HIS A 52 6.06 8.75 0.92
C HIS A 52 6.31 7.24 0.97
N ILE A 53 6.12 6.54 -0.16
CA ILE A 53 6.39 5.10 -0.25
C ILE A 53 7.90 4.82 -0.14
N HIS A 54 8.74 5.65 -0.75
CA HIS A 54 10.20 5.52 -0.61
C HIS A 54 10.66 5.68 0.84
N ARG A 55 10.16 6.73 1.53
CA ARG A 55 10.44 6.96 2.96
C ARG A 55 9.91 5.82 3.83
N TYR A 56 8.74 5.28 3.49
CA TYR A 56 8.19 4.12 4.18
C TYR A 56 9.13 2.92 4.13
N TYR A 57 9.67 2.59 2.95
CA TYR A 57 10.64 1.50 2.85
C TYR A 57 11.94 1.79 3.58
N ALA A 58 12.43 3.04 3.54
CA ALA A 58 13.61 3.43 4.31
C ALA A 58 13.42 3.23 5.83
N ARG A 59 12.21 3.42 6.36
CA ARG A 59 11.87 3.13 7.78
C ARG A 59 11.66 1.65 8.08
N LYS A 60 11.47 0.81 7.05
CA LYS A 60 11.20 -0.62 7.18
C LYS A 60 12.39 -1.45 6.65
N SER A 61 13.61 -0.91 6.77
CA SER A 61 14.86 -1.57 6.38
C SER A 61 15.06 -2.93 7.07
N ASP A 62 14.45 -3.14 8.23
CA ASP A 62 14.62 -4.38 9.01
C ASP A 62 13.73 -5.54 8.51
N LEU A 63 12.87 -5.29 7.52
CA LEU A 63 11.99 -6.31 6.97
C LEU A 63 12.71 -7.17 5.94
N THR A 64 12.46 -8.48 5.96
CA THR A 64 12.98 -9.40 4.95
C THR A 64 12.47 -9.05 3.55
N GLN A 65 13.25 -9.36 2.51
CA GLN A 65 12.88 -9.14 1.10
C GLN A 65 11.50 -9.71 0.74
N LYS A 66 11.16 -10.90 1.27
CA LYS A 66 9.83 -11.52 1.08
C LYS A 66 8.69 -10.66 1.68
N THR A 67 8.93 -10.06 2.83
CA THR A 67 7.97 -9.16 3.46
C THR A 67 7.88 -7.86 2.67
N LEU A 68 9.00 -7.27 2.27
CA LEU A 68 9.02 -6.09 1.41
C LEU A 68 8.27 -6.32 0.08
N ALA A 69 8.39 -7.50 -0.53
CA ALA A 69 7.64 -7.87 -1.72
C ALA A 69 6.13 -7.83 -1.47
N THR A 70 5.70 -8.37 -0.34
CA THR A 70 4.29 -8.38 0.07
C THR A 70 3.75 -6.94 0.23
N HIS A 71 4.56 -6.04 0.81
CA HIS A 71 4.24 -4.62 0.92
C HIS A 71 4.18 -3.95 -0.45
N PHE A 72 5.13 -4.22 -1.34
CA PHE A 72 5.12 -3.72 -2.72
C PHE A 72 3.85 -4.12 -3.46
N TYR A 73 3.44 -5.39 -3.41
CA TYR A 73 2.19 -5.83 -4.03
C TYR A 73 0.97 -5.14 -3.43
N ALA A 74 0.94 -4.87 -2.13
CA ALA A 74 -0.13 -4.11 -1.51
C ALA A 74 -0.19 -2.66 -2.03
N PHE A 75 0.97 -1.98 -2.14
CA PHE A 75 1.03 -0.65 -2.74
C PHE A 75 0.67 -0.64 -4.23
N ARG A 76 0.96 -1.72 -4.98
CA ARG A 76 0.50 -1.85 -6.37
C ARG A 76 -1.02 -1.83 -6.48
N VAL A 77 -1.71 -2.51 -5.56
CA VAL A 77 -3.18 -2.48 -5.49
C VAL A 77 -3.66 -1.05 -5.28
N LEU A 78 -3.08 -0.32 -4.33
CA LEU A 78 -3.41 1.09 -4.12
C LEU A 78 -3.18 1.91 -5.39
N TRP A 79 -2.02 1.77 -6.03
CA TRP A 79 -1.60 2.60 -7.16
C TRP A 79 -2.43 2.36 -8.41
N GLN A 80 -2.54 1.10 -8.83
CA GLN A 80 -3.15 0.72 -10.11
C GLN A 80 -4.64 0.49 -9.99
N VAL A 81 -5.09 -0.15 -8.92
CA VAL A 81 -6.51 -0.54 -8.77
C VAL A 81 -7.33 0.58 -8.13
N LEU A 82 -6.85 1.14 -7.02
CA LEU A 82 -7.63 2.12 -6.26
C LEU A 82 -7.46 3.55 -6.78
N LEU A 83 -6.23 3.93 -7.16
CA LEU A 83 -5.89 5.27 -7.64
C LEU A 83 -5.82 5.39 -9.17
N LYS A 84 -5.79 4.25 -9.89
CA LYS A 84 -5.69 4.19 -11.36
C LYS A 84 -4.55 5.03 -11.93
N ARG A 85 -3.43 5.12 -11.20
CA ARG A 85 -2.24 5.86 -11.64
C ARG A 85 -1.44 5.04 -12.63
N PRO A 86 -0.87 5.69 -13.66
CA PRO A 86 0.01 5.00 -14.59
C PRO A 86 1.30 4.54 -13.90
N GLY A 87 1.81 3.39 -14.34
CA GLY A 87 3.05 2.79 -13.85
C GLY A 87 2.91 2.01 -12.55
N ASP A 88 4.05 1.64 -11.98
CA ASP A 88 4.15 0.99 -10.69
C ASP A 88 4.54 2.00 -9.58
N PRO A 89 4.10 1.77 -8.34
CA PRO A 89 4.67 2.48 -7.19
C PRO A 89 6.19 2.18 -7.11
N PRO A 90 6.96 3.00 -6.38
CA PRO A 90 8.38 2.73 -6.21
C PRO A 90 8.59 1.35 -5.58
N ARG A 91 9.61 0.66 -6.08
CA ARG A 91 10.05 -0.63 -5.55
C ARG A 91 10.90 -0.40 -4.30
N PRO A 92 10.84 -1.31 -3.31
CA PRO A 92 11.78 -1.28 -2.21
C PRO A 92 13.20 -1.53 -2.74
N PRO A 93 14.23 -0.97 -2.09
CA PRO A 93 15.61 -0.99 -2.59
C PRO A 93 16.23 -2.39 -2.69
N GLU A 94 15.72 -3.37 -1.94
CA GLU A 94 16.25 -4.73 -1.88
C GLU A 94 15.51 -5.73 -2.80
N LEU A 95 14.82 -5.26 -3.84
CA LEU A 95 13.87 -6.06 -4.64
C LEU A 95 14.02 -5.93 -6.15
#